data_AF-A0A165D6G7-F1
#
_entry.id   AF-A0A165D6G7-F1
#
_cell.length_a   1.000
_cell.length_b   1.000
_cell.length_c   1.000
_cell.angle_alpha   90.00
_cell.angle_beta   90.00
_cell.angle_gamma   90.00
#
_symmetry.space_group_name_H-M   'P 1'
#
loop_
_entity.id
_entity.type
_entity.pdbx_description
1 polymer ?
#
loop_
_entity_poly.entity_id
_entity_poly.type
_entity_poly.pdbx_seq_one_letter_code
_entity_poly.pdbx_strand_id
1 'polypeptide(L)'
;MCCLLLPPSLRYQPENIYLMGIIPGPKEPSKEEIDHFLRPLVDRLLISWKDGVWFTRTYRYPRGRRSRSVLALVITDLPAGRKVSGSASHSAKCFCALCFLTKQEINNIDMHTWRMKTRSDVFKAAQEWRNASTKTRRSALFKRNGVRWSELMRLPYWDPTRSVIVDAMHNLFLGLVQYHARTIVGMDMPAADPYDDDINVGIDVEPLDDERHSKVLLQVRKIEHLLISVPTTKQLGRNSRAALRSVVHTAPTAASSLAAESTVAHVLPELLIGDEFVDECAESTQHEDIVIRRHTSSSVFSQQDLDHLHADIALTSRPTYSKGPPCNVGTTARGKLKADHWKAMIEFELPVSMLKRWCRSTTPLRPRDDARRELAHSTMLLACAIRQATSYRTSQEHQRIYTAHMRGYLSSILRLRPERSLRPNHHNALHLGDFLLRFGPVYGWWMFPFERIIGILQQTVTNGKLGKH
;
A
#
# COMPACT_ATOMS: atom_id res chain seq x y z
N MET A 1 11.20 8.49 -7.93
CA MET A 1 10.53 9.06 -9.14
C MET A 1 11.20 8.49 -10.38
N CYS A 2 10.50 8.35 -11.50
CA CYS A 2 11.06 7.85 -12.77
C CYS A 2 10.80 8.84 -13.91
N CYS A 3 11.72 8.96 -14.88
CA CYS A 3 11.53 9.83 -16.03
C CYS A 3 10.76 9.12 -17.16
N LEU A 4 9.50 9.50 -17.40
CA LEU A 4 8.65 8.86 -18.41
C LEU A 4 9.09 9.11 -19.87
N LEU A 5 9.99 10.06 -20.11
CA LEU A 5 10.58 10.30 -21.44
C LEU A 5 11.59 9.22 -21.86
N LEU A 6 12.11 8.42 -20.92
CA LEU A 6 12.97 7.28 -21.24
C LEU A 6 12.15 6.13 -21.88
N PRO A 7 12.78 5.31 -22.75
CA PRO A 7 12.20 4.04 -23.20
C PRO A 7 11.79 3.15 -22.00
N PRO A 8 10.69 2.37 -22.08
CA PRO A 8 10.22 1.54 -20.96
C PRO A 8 11.26 0.59 -20.37
N SER A 9 12.17 0.07 -21.19
CA SER A 9 13.29 -0.79 -20.77
C SER A 9 14.31 -0.07 -19.87
N LEU A 10 14.44 1.25 -19.97
CA LEU A 10 15.42 2.05 -19.23
C LEU A 10 14.81 2.73 -18.00
N ARG A 11 13.51 3.09 -18.05
CA ARG A 11 12.80 3.85 -16.98
C ARG A 11 12.99 3.34 -15.56
N TYR A 12 13.12 2.03 -15.41
CA TYR A 12 13.13 1.33 -14.12
C TYR A 12 14.48 0.70 -13.74
N GLN A 13 15.53 0.98 -14.51
CA GLN A 13 16.89 0.64 -14.09
C GLN A 13 17.27 1.50 -12.88
N PRO A 14 18.01 0.99 -11.87
CA PRO A 14 18.36 1.74 -10.67
C PRO A 14 18.96 3.13 -10.93
N GLU A 15 19.85 3.22 -11.92
CA GLU A 15 20.52 4.45 -12.38
C GLU A 15 19.57 5.53 -12.95
N ASN A 16 18.35 5.14 -13.35
CA ASN A 16 17.33 6.03 -13.92
C ASN A 16 16.19 6.36 -12.93
N ILE A 17 16.28 5.91 -11.68
CA ILE A 17 15.29 6.18 -10.63
C ILE A 17 15.84 7.21 -9.64
N TYR A 18 15.14 8.34 -9.54
CA TYR A 18 15.51 9.48 -8.70
C TYR A 18 14.87 9.35 -7.31
N LEU A 19 15.69 9.21 -6.27
CA LEU A 19 15.24 9.35 -4.88
C LEU A 19 14.99 10.84 -4.61
N MET A 20 13.75 11.19 -4.24
CA MET A 20 13.34 12.59 -4.01
C MET A 20 13.43 12.99 -2.54
N GLY A 21 13.17 12.05 -1.63
CA GLY A 21 13.28 12.24 -0.19
C GLY A 21 13.08 10.91 0.53
N ILE A 22 13.55 10.85 1.78
CA ILE A 22 13.29 9.76 2.73
C ILE A 22 12.51 10.40 3.88
N ILE A 23 11.37 9.81 4.24
CA ILE A 23 10.63 10.21 5.44
C ILE A 23 11.24 9.41 6.61
N PRO A 24 11.78 10.07 7.65
CA PRO A 24 12.39 9.37 8.77
C PRO A 24 11.33 8.61 9.59
N GLY A 25 11.70 7.43 10.09
CA GLY A 25 10.93 6.71 11.10
C GLY A 25 11.14 7.30 12.51
N PRO A 26 10.62 6.63 13.57
CA PRO A 26 10.04 5.29 13.57
C PRO A 26 8.52 5.26 13.28
N LYS A 27 7.82 6.40 13.39
CA LYS A 27 6.38 6.50 13.13
C LYS A 27 6.11 7.00 11.71
N GLU A 28 5.05 6.51 11.09
CA GLU A 28 4.57 7.04 9.81
C GLU A 28 3.93 8.42 10.03
N PRO A 29 4.15 9.43 9.15
CA PRO A 29 3.52 10.73 9.29
C PRO A 29 2.00 10.66 9.27
N SER A 30 1.39 11.59 10.01
CA SER A 30 -0.04 11.88 9.96
C SER A 30 -0.48 12.37 8.57
N LYS A 31 -1.80 12.56 8.43
CA LYS A 31 -2.41 13.06 7.20
C LYS A 31 -1.89 14.47 6.89
N GLU A 32 -1.71 15.33 7.87
CA GLU A 32 -1.27 16.71 7.67
C GLU A 32 0.27 16.82 7.56
N GLU A 33 1.04 15.99 8.26
CA GLU A 33 2.51 16.04 8.20
C GLU A 33 3.07 15.60 6.84
N ILE A 34 2.43 14.68 6.12
CA ILE A 34 2.90 14.25 4.79
C ILE A 34 2.97 15.43 3.80
N ASP A 35 2.13 16.45 3.97
CA ASP A 35 2.15 17.65 3.14
C ASP A 35 3.42 18.49 3.38
N HIS A 36 3.98 18.50 4.60
CA HIS A 36 5.28 19.14 4.85
C HIS A 36 6.43 18.49 4.06
N PHE A 37 6.40 17.16 3.90
CA PHE A 37 7.37 16.43 3.07
C PHE A 37 7.13 16.61 1.57
N LEU A 38 5.88 16.81 1.14
CA LEU A 38 5.52 17.05 -0.27
C LEU A 38 5.79 18.49 -0.73
N ARG A 39 5.71 19.49 0.16
CA ARG A 39 5.85 20.91 -0.19
C ARG A 39 7.13 21.24 -0.97
N PRO A 40 8.34 20.81 -0.58
CA PRO A 40 9.56 21.08 -1.36
C PRO A 40 9.52 20.50 -2.77
N LEU A 41 8.92 19.31 -2.96
CA LEU A 41 8.72 18.74 -4.31
C LEU A 41 7.79 19.61 -5.15
N VAL A 42 6.65 19.99 -4.57
CA VAL A 42 5.62 20.80 -5.23
C VAL A 42 6.18 22.17 -5.62
N ASP A 43 6.96 22.82 -4.76
CA ASP A 43 7.59 24.11 -5.06
C ASP A 43 8.54 24.02 -6.28
N ARG A 44 9.38 22.99 -6.35
CA ARG A 44 10.28 22.76 -7.51
C ARG A 44 9.50 22.40 -8.78
N LEU A 45 8.41 21.65 -8.67
CA LEU A 45 7.53 21.32 -9.79
C LEU A 45 6.74 22.53 -10.30
N LEU A 46 6.34 23.46 -9.44
CA LEU A 46 5.68 24.72 -9.84
C LEU A 46 6.60 25.60 -10.68
N ILE A 47 7.85 25.79 -10.25
CA ILE A 47 8.89 26.52 -10.99
C ILE A 47 9.14 25.82 -12.34
N SER A 48 9.33 24.49 -12.32
CA SER A 48 9.57 23.70 -13.54
C SER A 48 8.39 23.70 -14.52
N TRP A 49 7.16 23.87 -14.05
CA TRP A 49 5.97 24.00 -14.88
C TRP A 49 5.81 25.40 -15.48
N LYS A 50 5.90 26.44 -14.64
CA LYS A 50 5.67 27.83 -15.04
C LYS A 50 6.82 28.34 -15.90
N ASP A 51 8.02 28.35 -15.34
CA ASP A 51 9.20 29.02 -15.91
C ASP A 51 10.05 28.04 -16.71
N GLY A 52 10.13 26.79 -16.25
CA GLY A 52 10.94 25.73 -16.85
C GLY A 52 12.42 25.84 -16.49
N VAL A 53 13.18 24.80 -16.80
CA VAL A 53 14.64 24.76 -16.63
C VAL A 53 15.29 25.00 -17.98
N TRP A 54 16.16 26.01 -18.09
CA TRP A 54 16.94 26.24 -19.29
C TRP A 54 18.20 25.38 -19.28
N PHE A 55 18.35 24.50 -20.28
CA PHE A 55 19.57 23.77 -20.53
C PHE A 55 20.36 24.51 -21.61
N THR A 56 21.60 24.89 -21.31
CA THR A 56 22.49 25.63 -22.24
C THR A 56 22.83 24.82 -23.49
N ARG A 57 22.88 23.49 -23.37
CA ARG A 57 23.11 22.56 -24.48
C ARG A 57 22.42 21.22 -24.25
N THR A 58 21.88 20.62 -25.29
CA THR A 58 21.46 19.20 -25.31
C THR A 58 21.85 18.56 -26.65
N TYR A 59 21.88 17.23 -26.74
CA TYR A 59 22.29 16.52 -27.96
C TYR A 59 21.58 16.99 -29.25
N ARG A 60 20.25 17.20 -29.19
CA ARG A 60 19.46 17.69 -30.33
C ARG A 60 19.35 19.23 -30.43
N TYR A 61 19.75 19.96 -29.39
CA TYR A 61 19.63 21.43 -29.33
C TYR A 61 20.95 22.03 -28.83
N PRO A 62 21.93 22.24 -29.74
CA PRO A 62 23.27 22.72 -29.37
C PRO A 62 23.26 24.17 -28.85
N ARG A 63 22.25 24.97 -29.23
CA ARG A 63 22.00 26.35 -28.74
C ARG A 63 21.10 26.39 -27.48
N GLY A 64 20.90 25.25 -26.85
CA GLY A 64 20.09 25.12 -25.64
C GLY A 64 18.59 24.93 -25.89
N ARG A 65 17.87 24.61 -24.81
CA ARG A 65 16.42 24.36 -24.80
C ARG A 65 15.85 24.55 -23.39
N ARG A 66 14.66 25.16 -23.31
CA ARG A 66 13.81 25.12 -22.11
C ARG A 66 13.13 23.76 -21.99
N SER A 67 13.24 23.11 -20.85
CA SER A 67 12.48 21.91 -20.48
C SER A 67 11.50 22.22 -19.37
N ARG A 68 10.36 21.53 -19.35
CA ARG A 68 9.35 21.61 -18.28
C ARG A 68 9.05 20.21 -17.77
N SER A 69 8.91 20.06 -16.45
CA SER A 69 8.61 18.79 -15.80
C SER A 69 7.20 18.80 -15.22
N VAL A 70 6.53 17.64 -15.28
CA VAL A 70 5.21 17.41 -14.68
C VAL A 70 5.22 16.14 -13.84
N LEU A 71 4.53 16.18 -12.69
CA LEU A 71 4.17 14.97 -11.96
C LEU A 71 2.97 14.32 -12.66
N ALA A 72 3.23 13.30 -13.48
CA ALA A 72 2.18 12.62 -14.25
C ALA A 72 1.33 11.68 -13.38
N LEU A 73 1.99 10.83 -12.58
CA LEU A 73 1.36 9.77 -11.78
C LEU A 73 1.98 9.68 -10.37
N VAL A 74 1.12 9.40 -9.39
CA VAL A 74 1.48 8.89 -8.07
C VAL A 74 1.13 7.40 -8.06
N ILE A 75 2.17 6.58 -7.91
CA ILE A 75 2.09 5.12 -7.83
C ILE A 75 2.41 4.73 -6.39
N THR A 76 1.45 4.13 -5.70
CA THR A 76 1.53 3.75 -4.29
C THR A 76 0.61 2.57 -4.02
N ASP A 77 0.72 1.97 -2.84
CA ASP A 77 -0.40 1.22 -2.28
C ASP A 77 -1.62 2.12 -1.99
N LEU A 78 -2.74 1.53 -1.58
CA LEU A 78 -3.95 2.30 -1.30
C LEU A 78 -3.77 3.24 -0.08
N PRO A 79 -3.31 2.79 1.10
CA PRO A 79 -3.05 3.67 2.26
C PRO A 79 -2.24 4.93 1.94
N ALA A 80 -1.02 4.79 1.38
CA ALA A 80 -0.18 5.93 1.07
C ALA A 80 -0.80 6.81 -0.03
N GLY A 81 -1.46 6.20 -1.01
CA GLY A 81 -2.20 6.93 -2.05
C GLY A 81 -3.32 7.79 -1.48
N ARG A 82 -4.00 7.34 -0.41
CA ARG A 82 -5.03 8.15 0.26
C ARG A 82 -4.43 9.33 1.03
N LYS A 83 -3.31 9.12 1.73
CA LYS A 83 -2.57 10.21 2.40
C LYS A 83 -2.07 11.26 1.39
N VAL A 84 -1.33 10.84 0.37
CA VAL A 84 -0.74 11.74 -0.64
C VAL A 84 -1.81 12.52 -1.43
N SER A 85 -2.95 11.89 -1.74
CA SER A 85 -4.05 12.52 -2.49
C SER A 85 -5.00 13.37 -1.65
N GLY A 86 -4.91 13.34 -0.32
CA GLY A 86 -5.90 13.96 0.56
C GLY A 86 -7.26 13.25 0.57
N SER A 87 -7.31 11.96 0.21
CA SER A 87 -8.56 11.18 0.18
C SER A 87 -8.80 10.43 1.49
N ALA A 88 -10.07 10.10 1.77
CA ALA A 88 -10.44 9.23 2.89
C ALA A 88 -9.92 7.80 2.74
N SER A 89 -9.81 7.11 3.88
CA SER A 89 -9.38 5.72 4.00
C SER A 89 -10.32 4.77 3.24
N HIS A 90 -9.83 3.56 2.99
CA HIS A 90 -10.62 2.47 2.43
C HIS A 90 -11.74 1.99 3.39
N SER A 91 -11.69 2.37 4.68
CA SER A 91 -12.67 2.00 5.70
C SER A 91 -13.83 3.00 5.86
N ALA A 92 -13.70 4.23 5.34
CA ALA A 92 -14.67 5.32 5.47
C ALA A 92 -15.93 5.15 4.58
N LYS A 93 -16.98 5.97 4.81
CA LYS A 93 -18.17 5.99 3.93
C LYS A 93 -17.80 6.25 2.47
N CYS A 94 -17.01 7.28 2.22
CA CYS A 94 -16.48 7.66 0.91
C CYS A 94 -15.18 6.89 0.59
N PHE A 95 -15.24 5.56 0.60
CA PHE A 95 -14.07 4.70 0.49
C PHE A 95 -13.38 4.76 -0.88
N CYS A 96 -14.05 5.18 -1.96
CA CYS A 96 -13.48 5.28 -3.30
C CYS A 96 -12.94 6.70 -3.59
N ALA A 97 -11.73 6.78 -4.17
CA ALA A 97 -11.16 8.05 -4.64
C ALA A 97 -11.70 8.48 -6.01
N LEU A 98 -12.24 7.55 -6.80
CA LEU A 98 -12.59 7.71 -8.22
C LEU A 98 -14.09 7.89 -8.47
N CYS A 99 -14.96 7.37 -7.60
CA CYS A 99 -16.41 7.49 -7.70
C CYS A 99 -17.08 7.86 -6.37
N PHE A 100 -18.38 8.12 -6.41
CA PHE A 100 -19.19 8.48 -5.26
C PHE A 100 -19.88 7.30 -4.55
N LEU A 101 -19.73 6.07 -5.04
CA LEU A 101 -20.28 4.87 -4.41
C LEU A 101 -19.84 4.79 -2.95
N THR A 102 -20.79 4.58 -2.04
CA THR A 102 -20.50 4.49 -0.60
C THR A 102 -20.13 3.07 -0.20
N LYS A 103 -19.47 2.93 0.96
CA LYS A 103 -19.06 1.62 1.49
C LYS A 103 -20.26 0.68 1.76
N GLN A 104 -21.45 1.24 2.00
CA GLN A 104 -22.69 0.48 2.16
C GLN A 104 -23.15 -0.16 0.84
N GLU A 105 -22.85 0.49 -0.28
CA GLU A 105 -23.21 0.05 -1.64
C GLU A 105 -22.09 -0.75 -2.32
N ILE A 106 -21.06 -1.20 -1.59
CA ILE A 106 -19.84 -1.81 -2.17
C ILE A 106 -20.08 -3.09 -2.98
N ASN A 107 -21.23 -3.74 -2.78
CA ASN A 107 -21.66 -4.91 -3.55
C ASN A 107 -22.31 -4.54 -4.90
N ASN A 108 -22.64 -3.27 -5.14
CA ASN A 108 -23.06 -2.79 -6.45
C ASN A 108 -21.87 -2.78 -7.40
N ILE A 109 -21.81 -3.80 -8.26
CA ILE A 109 -20.80 -3.97 -9.31
C ILE A 109 -21.26 -3.50 -10.70
N ASP A 110 -22.44 -2.89 -10.80
CA ASP A 110 -22.89 -2.25 -12.03
C ASP A 110 -22.32 -0.84 -12.17
N MET A 111 -21.16 -0.78 -12.82
CA MET A 111 -20.41 0.45 -13.08
C MET A 111 -21.23 1.52 -13.82
N HIS A 112 -22.28 1.16 -14.57
CA HIS A 112 -23.11 2.13 -15.28
C HIS A 112 -23.97 2.99 -14.33
N THR A 113 -24.25 2.51 -13.11
CA THR A 113 -24.98 3.26 -12.09
C THR A 113 -24.08 4.22 -11.28
N TRP A 114 -22.76 4.14 -11.45
CA TRP A 114 -21.81 4.85 -10.60
C TRP A 114 -21.56 6.29 -11.09
N ARG A 115 -21.88 7.28 -10.24
CA ARG A 115 -21.40 8.64 -10.47
C ARG A 115 -19.88 8.71 -10.21
N MET A 116 -19.11 9.00 -11.26
CA MET A 116 -17.67 9.24 -11.16
C MET A 116 -17.36 10.62 -10.56
N LYS A 117 -16.22 10.74 -9.86
CA LYS A 117 -15.72 12.01 -9.32
C LYS A 117 -15.01 12.80 -10.42
N THR A 118 -15.35 14.08 -10.56
CA THR A 118 -14.60 15.00 -11.41
C THR A 118 -13.48 15.69 -10.62
N ARG A 119 -12.50 16.27 -11.33
CA ARG A 119 -11.53 17.20 -10.74
C ARG A 119 -12.20 18.31 -9.93
N SER A 120 -13.30 18.86 -10.45
CA SER A 120 -14.05 19.96 -9.83
C SER A 120 -14.66 19.54 -8.49
N ASP A 121 -15.28 18.35 -8.42
CA ASP A 121 -15.83 17.80 -7.18
C ASP A 121 -14.76 17.71 -6.08
N VAL A 122 -13.59 17.16 -6.42
CA VAL A 122 -12.49 16.95 -5.45
C VAL A 122 -11.87 18.28 -5.04
N PHE A 123 -11.58 19.18 -5.99
CA PHE A 123 -11.01 20.50 -5.68
C PHE A 123 -11.96 21.36 -4.85
N LYS A 124 -13.26 21.36 -5.14
CA LYS A 124 -14.26 22.09 -4.33
C LYS A 124 -14.28 21.56 -2.90
N ALA A 125 -14.37 20.24 -2.72
CA ALA A 125 -14.37 19.62 -1.39
C ALA A 125 -13.06 19.90 -0.61
N ALA A 126 -11.92 19.86 -1.28
CA ALA A 126 -10.61 20.16 -0.69
C ALA A 126 -10.44 21.64 -0.30
N GLN A 127 -10.97 22.56 -1.12
CA GLN A 127 -10.98 24.00 -0.83
C GLN A 127 -11.93 24.34 0.33
N GLU A 128 -13.13 23.77 0.36
CA GLU A 128 -14.06 23.87 1.51
C GLU A 128 -13.36 23.41 2.81
N TRP A 129 -12.65 22.28 2.77
CA TRP A 129 -11.88 21.78 3.91
C TRP A 129 -10.74 22.72 4.30
N ARG A 130 -9.92 23.18 3.35
CA ARG A 130 -8.77 24.06 3.62
C ARG A 130 -9.20 25.38 4.25
N ASN A 131 -10.23 25.99 3.66
CA ASN A 131 -10.72 27.32 4.03
C ASN A 131 -11.58 27.28 5.31
N ALA A 132 -11.93 26.10 5.83
CA ALA A 132 -12.60 25.99 7.12
C ALA A 132 -11.66 26.44 8.26
N SER A 133 -12.18 27.34 9.11
CA SER A 133 -11.45 28.00 10.19
C SER A 133 -11.24 27.13 11.43
N THR A 134 -12.06 26.10 11.67
CA THR A 134 -11.97 25.25 12.86
C THR A 134 -11.67 23.79 12.53
N LYS A 135 -10.90 23.12 13.41
CA LYS A 135 -10.59 21.69 13.33
C LYS A 135 -11.87 20.84 13.25
N THR A 136 -12.86 21.12 14.10
CA THR A 136 -14.17 20.46 14.09
C THR A 136 -14.88 20.57 12.74
N ARG A 137 -14.83 21.74 12.09
CA ARG A 137 -15.43 21.92 10.75
C ARG A 137 -14.66 21.15 9.68
N ARG A 138 -13.32 21.11 9.75
CA ARG A 138 -12.48 20.28 8.87
C ARG A 138 -12.81 18.80 9.00
N SER A 139 -12.88 18.27 10.21
CA SER A 139 -13.20 16.85 10.45
C SER A 139 -14.63 16.51 9.97
N ALA A 140 -15.61 17.39 10.17
CA ALA A 140 -16.96 17.22 9.64
C ALA A 140 -17.01 17.22 8.09
N LEU A 141 -16.29 18.15 7.44
CA LEU A 141 -16.19 18.20 5.97
C LEU A 141 -15.47 16.97 5.41
N PHE A 142 -14.40 16.51 6.05
CA PHE A 142 -13.67 15.31 5.66
C PHE A 142 -14.55 14.05 5.80
N LYS A 143 -15.28 13.91 6.91
CA LYS A 143 -16.22 12.80 7.14
C LYS A 143 -17.37 12.77 6.11
N ARG A 144 -17.83 13.94 5.66
CA ARG A 144 -18.91 14.09 4.65
C ARG A 144 -18.43 13.84 3.23
N ASN A 145 -17.34 14.49 2.82
CA ASN A 145 -16.90 14.55 1.42
C ASN A 145 -15.85 13.46 1.09
N GLY A 146 -15.14 12.95 2.10
CA GLY A 146 -14.01 12.03 1.95
C GLY A 146 -12.76 12.65 1.33
N VAL A 147 -12.61 13.98 1.43
CA VAL A 147 -11.54 14.75 0.80
C VAL A 147 -11.07 15.88 1.73
N ARG A 148 -9.75 16.05 1.84
CA ARG A 148 -9.04 17.19 2.44
C ARG A 148 -8.11 17.81 1.40
N TRP A 149 -7.48 18.93 1.74
CA TRP A 149 -6.40 19.49 0.92
C TRP A 149 -5.16 18.60 0.95
N SER A 150 -4.40 18.61 -0.16
CA SER A 150 -3.06 18.02 -0.32
C SER A 150 -2.20 19.03 -1.09
N GLU A 151 -0.92 19.12 -0.78
CA GLU A 151 0.02 20.04 -1.45
C GLU A 151 0.07 19.80 -2.97
N LEU A 152 -0.17 18.57 -3.44
CA LEU A 152 -0.26 18.28 -4.88
C LEU A 152 -1.36 19.09 -5.58
N MET A 153 -2.41 19.51 -4.88
CA MET A 153 -3.48 20.36 -5.42
C MET A 153 -3.04 21.81 -5.71
N ARG A 154 -1.82 22.22 -5.33
CA ARG A 154 -1.22 23.47 -5.80
C ARG A 154 -0.77 23.42 -7.26
N LEU A 155 -0.49 22.22 -7.79
CA LEU A 155 -0.02 22.03 -9.17
C LEU A 155 -1.17 22.31 -10.17
N PRO A 156 -1.06 23.29 -11.09
CA PRO A 156 -2.18 23.70 -11.95
C PRO A 156 -2.74 22.60 -12.86
N TYR A 157 -1.91 21.62 -13.20
CA TYR A 157 -2.25 20.46 -14.05
C TYR A 157 -2.70 19.22 -13.26
N TRP A 158 -2.67 19.25 -11.93
CA TRP A 158 -2.95 18.07 -11.11
C TRP A 158 -4.44 17.74 -11.09
N ASP A 159 -4.75 16.47 -11.35
CA ASP A 159 -6.09 15.91 -11.27
C ASP A 159 -6.06 14.59 -10.48
N PRO A 160 -6.46 14.60 -9.19
CA PRO A 160 -6.34 13.43 -8.32
C PRO A 160 -7.20 12.24 -8.79
N THR A 161 -8.27 12.45 -9.57
CA THR A 161 -9.10 11.35 -10.10
C THR A 161 -8.48 10.67 -11.32
N ARG A 162 -7.35 11.22 -11.82
CA ARG A 162 -6.61 10.69 -12.98
C ARG A 162 -5.19 10.29 -12.60
N SER A 163 -4.52 11.07 -11.76
CA SER A 163 -3.09 10.97 -11.49
C SER A 163 -2.73 10.09 -10.29
N VAL A 164 -3.71 9.69 -9.47
CA VAL A 164 -3.51 8.77 -8.34
C VAL A 164 -4.09 7.42 -8.76
N ILE A 165 -3.22 6.48 -9.11
CA ILE A 165 -3.65 5.21 -9.69
C ILE A 165 -3.87 4.15 -8.61
N VAL A 166 -4.69 3.16 -8.91
CA VAL A 166 -4.77 1.92 -8.13
C VAL A 166 -3.65 1.01 -8.63
N ASP A 167 -2.56 0.88 -7.86
CA ASP A 167 -1.46 -0.02 -8.23
C ASP A 167 -1.93 -1.47 -8.43
N ALA A 168 -1.62 -2.02 -9.61
CA ALA A 168 -2.03 -3.36 -9.98
C ALA A 168 -1.37 -4.44 -9.11
N MET A 169 -0.14 -4.23 -8.62
CA MET A 169 0.56 -5.25 -7.82
C MET A 169 -0.09 -5.44 -6.44
N HIS A 170 -0.28 -4.35 -5.69
CA HIS A 170 -0.98 -4.37 -4.41
C HIS A 170 -2.45 -4.75 -4.58
N ASN A 171 -3.16 -4.20 -5.56
CA ASN A 171 -4.60 -4.42 -5.69
C ASN A 171 -4.93 -5.82 -6.21
N LEU A 172 -4.29 -6.29 -7.29
CA LEU A 172 -4.58 -7.59 -7.87
C LEU A 172 -3.95 -8.74 -7.07
N PHE A 173 -2.63 -8.72 -6.85
CA PHE A 173 -1.95 -9.90 -6.30
C PHE A 173 -2.07 -9.98 -4.77
N LEU A 174 -1.71 -8.91 -4.06
CA LEU A 174 -1.81 -8.87 -2.59
C LEU A 174 -3.24 -8.61 -2.10
N GLY A 175 -4.10 -8.03 -2.94
CA GLY A 175 -5.49 -7.73 -2.63
C GLY A 175 -6.46 -8.85 -3.05
N LEU A 176 -6.65 -9.02 -4.35
CA LEU A 176 -7.64 -9.96 -4.91
C LEU A 176 -7.20 -11.42 -4.83
N VAL A 177 -6.04 -11.77 -5.36
CA VAL A 177 -5.59 -13.18 -5.46
C VAL A 177 -5.37 -13.78 -4.08
N GLN A 178 -4.69 -13.06 -3.19
CA GLN A 178 -4.52 -13.47 -1.81
C GLN A 178 -5.87 -13.68 -1.11
N TYR A 179 -6.83 -12.77 -1.26
CA TYR A 179 -8.17 -12.93 -0.69
C TYR A 179 -8.93 -14.12 -1.31
N HIS A 180 -8.82 -14.31 -2.62
CA HIS A 180 -9.46 -15.41 -3.32
C HIS A 180 -8.94 -16.76 -2.80
N ALA A 181 -7.63 -16.97 -2.82
CA ALA A 181 -7.01 -18.21 -2.36
C ALA A 181 -7.29 -18.47 -0.87
N ARG A 182 -7.22 -17.45 -0.01
CA ARG A 182 -7.36 -17.64 1.44
C ARG A 182 -8.79 -17.71 1.94
N THR A 183 -9.69 -16.88 1.40
CA THR A 183 -11.04 -16.67 1.96
C THR A 183 -12.15 -17.24 1.08
N ILE A 184 -11.98 -17.23 -0.25
CA ILE A 184 -13.00 -17.78 -1.16
C ILE A 184 -12.76 -19.28 -1.37
N VAL A 185 -11.53 -19.66 -1.71
CA VAL A 185 -11.08 -21.05 -1.86
C VAL A 185 -10.93 -21.73 -0.50
N GLY A 186 -10.27 -21.10 0.47
CA GLY A 186 -9.98 -21.69 1.78
C GLY A 186 -8.67 -22.48 1.82
N MET A 187 -7.64 -22.01 1.11
CA MET A 187 -6.36 -22.72 0.93
C MET A 187 -5.44 -22.72 2.17
N ASP A 188 -5.60 -21.76 3.09
CA ASP A 188 -4.83 -21.71 4.34
C ASP A 188 -5.43 -22.74 5.34
N MET A 189 -5.09 -24.01 5.16
CA MET A 189 -5.51 -25.10 6.05
C MET A 189 -4.60 -25.15 7.29
N PRO A 190 -5.13 -25.47 8.49
CA PRO A 190 -4.27 -25.88 9.60
C PRO A 190 -3.49 -27.14 9.21
N ALA A 191 -2.28 -27.31 9.76
CA ALA A 191 -1.58 -28.59 9.63
C ALA A 191 -2.48 -29.69 10.21
N ALA A 192 -2.60 -30.82 9.50
CA ALA A 192 -3.30 -31.98 10.04
C ALA A 192 -2.59 -32.42 11.33
N ASP A 193 -3.33 -32.48 12.43
CA ASP A 193 -2.83 -33.13 13.63
C ASP A 193 -2.73 -34.64 13.32
N PRO A 194 -1.60 -35.33 13.58
CA PRO A 194 -1.40 -36.73 13.17
C PRO A 194 -2.31 -37.77 13.86
N TYR A 195 -3.35 -37.34 14.57
CA TYR A 195 -4.13 -38.15 15.52
C TYR A 195 -5.66 -38.04 15.35
N ASP A 196 -6.18 -37.30 14.37
CA ASP A 196 -7.62 -37.12 14.18
C ASP A 196 -8.26 -38.23 13.31
N ASP A 197 -8.08 -39.49 13.75
CA ASP A 197 -8.89 -40.65 13.39
C ASP A 197 -9.68 -41.06 14.66
N ASP A 198 -10.78 -40.35 14.96
CA ASP A 198 -12.07 -40.97 15.32
C ASP A 198 -13.14 -39.93 15.71
N ILE A 199 -14.34 -40.10 15.17
CA ILE A 199 -15.51 -39.29 15.54
C ILE A 199 -16.13 -39.87 16.81
N ASN A 200 -16.24 -39.08 17.88
CA ASN A 200 -17.38 -39.25 18.79
C ASN A 200 -17.89 -37.95 19.42
N VAL A 201 -19.18 -37.95 19.73
CA VAL A 201 -19.94 -36.82 20.27
C VAL A 201 -19.95 -36.90 21.80
N GLY A 202 -19.43 -35.86 22.46
CA GLY A 202 -19.52 -35.68 23.90
C GLY A 202 -19.39 -34.20 24.25
N ILE A 203 -20.39 -33.65 24.94
CA ILE A 203 -20.31 -32.31 25.53
C ILE A 203 -19.87 -32.49 26.97
N ASP A 204 -18.65 -32.05 27.28
CA ASP A 204 -18.22 -31.74 28.64
C ASP A 204 -17.38 -30.46 28.61
N VAL A 205 -17.54 -29.63 29.65
CA VAL A 205 -16.97 -28.27 29.73
C VAL A 205 -16.17 -28.15 31.02
N GLU A 206 -14.84 -28.19 30.94
CA GLU A 206 -13.89 -27.68 31.95
C GLU A 206 -12.43 -27.80 31.43
N PRO A 207 -11.40 -27.22 32.09
CA PRO A 207 -11.16 -25.79 32.26
C PRO A 207 -9.92 -25.31 31.47
N LEU A 208 -9.63 -24.00 31.53
CA LEU A 208 -8.49 -23.38 30.84
C LEU A 208 -7.14 -23.76 31.49
N ASP A 209 -6.25 -24.38 30.70
CA ASP A 209 -4.93 -24.83 31.17
C ASP A 209 -3.85 -23.71 31.16
N ASP A 210 -2.93 -23.76 32.12
CA ASP A 210 -2.22 -22.59 32.69
C ASP A 210 -0.89 -22.23 31.97
N GLU A 211 -0.59 -22.87 30.84
CA GLU A 211 0.72 -22.73 30.17
C GLU A 211 0.96 -21.32 29.57
N ARG A 212 -0.10 -20.53 29.35
CA ARG A 212 0.00 -19.15 28.87
C ARG A 212 0.42 -18.16 29.96
N HIS A 213 0.10 -18.38 31.23
CA HIS A 213 0.51 -17.49 32.32
C HIS A 213 2.03 -17.50 32.52
N SER A 214 2.64 -18.69 32.48
CA SER A 214 4.09 -18.86 32.70
C SER A 214 4.95 -18.11 31.68
N LYS A 215 4.52 -18.00 30.41
CA LYS A 215 5.25 -17.26 29.37
C LYS A 215 5.13 -15.73 29.51
N VAL A 216 4.02 -15.22 30.03
CA VAL A 216 3.83 -13.78 30.31
C VAL A 216 4.66 -13.35 31.53
N LEU A 217 4.64 -14.12 32.61
CA LEU A 217 5.42 -13.82 33.82
C LEU A 217 6.94 -13.81 33.57
N LEU A 218 7.43 -14.66 32.66
CA LEU A 218 8.84 -14.67 32.25
C LEU A 218 9.25 -13.41 31.46
N GLN A 219 8.31 -12.76 30.75
CA GLN A 219 8.56 -11.48 30.09
C GLN A 219 8.50 -10.29 31.06
N VAL A 220 7.58 -10.31 32.04
CA VAL A 220 7.47 -9.25 33.05
C VAL A 220 8.74 -9.18 33.93
N ARG A 221 9.27 -10.31 34.40
CA ARG A 221 10.52 -10.33 35.19
C ARG A 221 11.76 -9.80 34.43
N LYS A 222 11.78 -9.88 33.09
CA LYS A 222 12.85 -9.27 32.28
C LYS A 222 12.77 -7.74 32.21
N ILE A 223 11.60 -7.15 32.49
CA ILE A 223 11.41 -5.70 32.51
C ILE A 223 11.78 -5.14 33.89
N GLU A 224 11.46 -5.82 34.98
CA GLU A 224 11.84 -5.41 36.35
C GLU A 224 13.37 -5.33 36.51
N HIS A 225 14.11 -6.29 35.97
CA HIS A 225 15.58 -6.32 36.10
C HIS A 225 16.31 -5.23 35.28
N LEU A 226 15.61 -4.52 34.39
CA LEU A 226 16.10 -3.35 33.65
C LEU A 226 15.79 -2.01 34.34
N LEU A 227 14.99 -2.01 35.40
CA LEU A 227 14.56 -0.80 36.13
C LEU A 227 15.36 -0.53 37.41
N ILE A 228 16.37 -1.33 37.73
CA ILE A 228 17.15 -1.25 38.98
C ILE A 228 18.45 -0.43 38.85
N SER A 229 18.86 -0.01 37.64
CA SER A 229 20.18 0.60 37.38
C SER A 229 20.18 2.07 36.94
N VAL A 230 19.35 2.93 37.56
CA VAL A 230 19.46 4.40 37.45
C VAL A 230 19.29 5.06 38.83
N PRO A 231 20.31 5.75 39.38
CA PRO A 231 20.14 6.54 40.62
C PRO A 231 19.29 7.79 40.37
N THR A 232 18.23 7.96 41.16
CA THR A 232 17.33 9.11 41.10
C THR A 232 17.94 10.37 41.72
N THR A 233 17.77 11.50 41.04
CA THR A 233 18.18 12.82 41.54
C THR A 233 17.16 13.40 42.53
N LYS A 234 17.63 13.83 43.73
CA LYS A 234 17.21 15.07 44.45
C LYS A 234 17.67 15.07 45.93
N GLN A 235 18.56 15.99 46.31
CA GLN A 235 18.23 17.18 47.12
C GLN A 235 19.46 17.99 47.55
N LEU A 236 19.23 19.29 47.80
CA LEU A 236 20.10 20.31 48.43
C LEU A 236 21.35 20.75 47.61
N GLY A 237 21.67 22.04 47.46
CA GLY A 237 21.07 23.25 48.05
C GLY A 237 21.11 24.49 47.12
N ARG A 238 20.42 25.55 47.53
CA ARG A 238 20.28 26.84 46.81
C ARG A 238 21.34 27.86 47.23
N ASN A 239 21.42 28.96 46.47
CA ASN A 239 22.10 30.24 46.76
C ASN A 239 23.61 30.22 46.43
N SER A 240 24.23 31.24 45.81
CA SER A 240 23.81 32.62 45.52
C SER A 240 24.30 33.15 44.16
N ARG A 241 23.68 34.24 43.69
CA ARG A 241 24.19 35.10 42.60
C ARG A 241 25.51 35.80 42.98
N ALA A 242 26.19 36.32 41.95
CA ALA A 242 27.21 37.37 41.97
C ALA A 242 28.64 36.99 42.42
N ALA A 243 29.48 36.67 41.42
CA ALA A 243 30.88 37.10 41.39
C ALA A 243 31.18 37.64 39.98
N LEU A 244 31.22 38.97 39.87
CA LEU A 244 31.55 39.71 38.66
C LEU A 244 33.09 39.89 38.57
N ARG A 245 33.64 40.04 37.36
CA ARG A 245 34.97 40.59 36.99
C ARG A 245 36.24 39.71 37.09
N SER A 246 36.79 39.41 35.91
CA SER A 246 38.18 39.62 35.41
C SER A 246 38.40 38.64 34.23
N VAL A 247 38.71 38.98 32.97
CA VAL A 247 39.62 39.96 32.34
C VAL A 247 41.05 39.72 32.85
N VAL A 248 42.02 39.26 32.06
CA VAL A 248 42.77 40.04 31.04
C VAL A 248 43.59 39.10 30.11
N HIS A 249 43.55 39.37 28.78
CA HIS A 249 44.51 39.00 27.70
C HIS A 249 44.90 37.51 27.45
N THR A 250 45.45 37.08 26.31
CA THR A 250 46.10 37.78 25.16
C THR A 250 45.60 37.31 23.78
N ALA A 251 45.65 38.23 22.79
CA ALA A 251 45.74 37.90 21.35
C ALA A 251 47.22 37.96 20.90
N PRO A 252 47.53 37.61 19.64
CA PRO A 252 47.91 38.70 18.73
C PRO A 252 47.36 38.59 17.29
N THR A 253 47.57 39.67 16.53
CA THR A 253 46.90 39.99 15.25
C THR A 253 47.92 40.14 14.11
N ALA A 254 47.53 39.82 12.87
CA ALA A 254 48.08 40.40 11.64
C ALA A 254 47.01 40.34 10.52
N ALA A 255 47.02 41.29 9.57
CA ALA A 255 45.85 41.62 8.73
C ALA A 255 46.18 41.87 7.23
N SER A 256 45.14 42.23 6.44
CA SER A 256 45.11 42.52 4.98
C SER A 256 44.93 41.28 4.09
N SER A 257 44.09 41.20 3.04
CA SER A 257 42.91 41.95 2.54
C SER A 257 42.23 41.08 1.43
N LEU A 258 41.14 41.40 0.70
CA LEU A 258 40.25 42.57 0.54
C LEU A 258 38.82 42.08 0.11
N ALA A 259 37.91 43.03 -0.16
CA ALA A 259 36.46 42.92 -0.45
C ALA A 259 35.96 42.02 -1.62
N ALA A 260 34.75 41.43 -1.44
CA ALA A 260 33.50 41.85 -2.13
C ALA A 260 32.26 41.10 -1.58
N GLU A 261 31.08 41.72 -1.65
CA GLU A 261 29.86 41.32 -0.90
C GLU A 261 28.87 40.42 -1.67
N SER A 262 28.11 39.60 -0.95
CA SER A 262 26.76 39.13 -1.34
C SER A 262 26.03 38.53 -0.13
N THR A 263 25.04 39.23 0.39
CA THR A 263 24.31 38.88 1.63
C THR A 263 23.35 37.70 1.43
N VAL A 264 23.72 36.52 1.94
CA VAL A 264 22.77 35.42 2.19
C VAL A 264 22.35 35.45 3.65
N ALA A 265 21.11 35.88 3.91
CA ALA A 265 20.53 35.82 5.24
C ALA A 265 20.30 34.35 5.64
N HIS A 266 21.14 33.83 6.54
CA HIS A 266 20.95 32.52 7.15
C HIS A 266 19.70 32.52 8.03
N VAL A 267 18.62 31.91 7.55
CA VAL A 267 17.44 31.63 8.37
C VAL A 267 17.79 30.48 9.33
N LEU A 268 17.84 30.77 10.63
CA LEU A 268 18.12 29.79 11.68
C LEU A 268 17.00 28.73 11.76
N PRO A 269 17.31 27.43 12.01
CA PRO A 269 16.30 26.37 12.03
C PRO A 269 15.32 26.37 13.22
N GLU A 270 15.51 27.26 14.21
CA GLU A 270 14.94 27.12 15.56
C GLU A 270 13.55 27.77 15.76
N LEU A 271 12.83 28.07 14.68
CA LEU A 271 11.54 28.78 14.70
C LEU A 271 10.35 27.96 14.17
N LEU A 272 10.47 26.61 14.15
CA LEU A 272 9.57 25.72 13.41
C LEU A 272 8.92 24.59 14.24
N ILE A 273 8.88 24.73 15.57
CA ILE A 273 8.10 23.85 16.46
C ILE A 273 7.29 24.72 17.42
N GLY A 274 5.96 24.66 17.29
CA GLY A 274 5.03 25.19 18.30
C GLY A 274 4.49 24.02 19.13
N ASP A 275 4.69 24.08 20.44
CA ASP A 275 4.40 22.99 21.39
C ASP A 275 2.90 22.85 21.74
N GLU A 276 2.02 22.66 20.75
CA GLU A 276 0.61 22.32 21.00
C GLU A 276 0.07 21.26 20.02
N PHE A 277 0.18 19.98 20.40
CA PHE A 277 -0.55 18.87 19.77
C PHE A 277 -1.23 17.98 20.81
N VAL A 278 -2.56 18.08 20.89
CA VAL A 278 -3.43 17.21 21.69
C VAL A 278 -4.07 16.14 20.80
N ASP A 279 -4.09 14.92 21.33
CA ASP A 279 -4.64 13.66 20.81
C ASP A 279 -5.59 13.73 19.60
N GLU A 280 -5.10 13.21 18.47
CA GLU A 280 -5.96 12.72 17.37
C GLU A 280 -5.42 11.41 16.75
N CYS A 281 -4.60 10.66 17.50
CA CYS A 281 -4.00 9.40 17.06
C CYS A 281 -4.74 8.13 17.54
N ALA A 282 -5.95 8.28 18.10
CA ALA A 282 -6.75 7.17 18.62
C ALA A 282 -7.61 6.43 17.56
N GLU A 283 -7.55 6.80 16.27
CA GLU A 283 -7.93 5.86 15.20
C GLU A 283 -6.78 4.88 14.97
N SER A 284 -6.74 3.89 15.85
CA SER A 284 -5.77 2.79 15.81
C SER A 284 -5.59 2.23 14.39
N THR A 285 -4.33 2.10 13.98
CA THR A 285 -3.92 1.08 13.02
C THR A 285 -4.13 -0.28 13.67
N GLN A 286 -5.39 -0.70 13.76
CA GLN A 286 -5.71 -2.09 13.54
C GLN A 286 -5.22 -2.39 12.12
N HIS A 287 -4.01 -2.92 12.04
CA HIS A 287 -3.84 -4.11 11.23
C HIS A 287 -5.06 -4.98 11.54
N GLU A 288 -5.90 -5.24 10.53
CA GLU A 288 -6.76 -6.41 10.58
C GLU A 288 -5.81 -7.62 10.57
N ASP A 289 -5.22 -7.91 11.73
CA ASP A 289 -4.86 -9.26 12.09
C ASP A 289 -6.09 -10.09 11.75
N ILE A 290 -5.89 -11.05 10.86
CA ILE A 290 -6.97 -11.88 10.36
C ILE A 290 -7.34 -12.81 11.51
N VAL A 291 -8.15 -12.29 12.44
CA VAL A 291 -8.91 -13.09 13.39
C VAL A 291 -9.90 -13.86 12.54
N ILE A 292 -9.46 -15.05 12.12
CA ILE A 292 -10.30 -16.05 11.47
C ILE A 292 -11.37 -16.42 12.50
N ARG A 293 -12.48 -15.67 12.52
CA ARG A 293 -13.71 -16.12 13.15
C ARG A 293 -14.11 -17.40 12.43
N ARG A 294 -13.78 -18.54 13.05
CA ARG A 294 -14.18 -19.89 12.64
C ARG A 294 -15.70 -19.98 12.69
N HIS A 295 -16.36 -19.53 11.63
CA HIS A 295 -17.67 -20.07 11.28
C HIS A 295 -17.45 -21.37 10.54
N THR A 296 -18.09 -22.43 11.02
CA THR A 296 -18.00 -23.83 10.58
C THR A 296 -18.71 -24.08 9.24
N SER A 297 -18.43 -23.23 8.25
CA SER A 297 -18.69 -23.57 6.85
C SER A 297 -17.62 -24.55 6.39
N SER A 298 -18.02 -25.80 6.15
CA SER A 298 -17.16 -26.84 5.55
C SER A 298 -16.52 -26.31 4.26
N SER A 299 -15.18 -26.21 4.26
CA SER A 299 -14.46 -25.72 3.08
C SER A 299 -14.69 -26.64 1.89
N VAL A 300 -15.06 -26.05 0.75
CA VAL A 300 -15.27 -26.76 -0.51
C VAL A 300 -13.95 -27.33 -1.05
N PHE A 301 -12.84 -26.65 -0.75
CA PHE A 301 -11.46 -27.06 -1.00
C PHE A 301 -10.94 -27.83 0.22
N SER A 302 -10.59 -29.11 0.04
CA SER A 302 -10.11 -29.99 1.12
C SER A 302 -8.59 -30.12 1.13
N GLN A 303 -8.04 -30.74 2.19
CA GLN A 303 -6.60 -31.06 2.24
C GLN A 303 -6.15 -31.87 1.03
N GLN A 304 -6.93 -32.87 0.60
CA GLN A 304 -6.63 -33.63 -0.62
C GLN A 304 -6.56 -32.73 -1.88
N ASP A 305 -7.36 -31.67 -1.98
CA ASP A 305 -7.27 -30.72 -3.10
C ASP A 305 -6.00 -29.85 -3.00
N LEU A 306 -5.50 -29.56 -1.79
CA LEU A 306 -4.22 -28.89 -1.55
C LEU A 306 -3.02 -29.77 -1.93
N ASP A 307 -3.05 -31.06 -1.56
CA ASP A 307 -1.97 -32.01 -1.87
C ASP A 307 -1.86 -32.23 -3.39
N HIS A 308 -3.00 -32.28 -4.10
CA HIS A 308 -3.02 -32.31 -5.57
C HIS A 308 -2.43 -31.04 -6.20
N LEU A 309 -2.68 -29.87 -5.61
CA LEU A 309 -2.07 -28.61 -6.06
C LEU A 309 -0.55 -28.62 -5.87
N HIS A 310 -0.05 -29.16 -4.75
CA HIS A 310 1.41 -29.30 -4.52
C HIS A 310 2.05 -30.24 -5.54
N ALA A 311 1.42 -31.38 -5.82
CA ALA A 311 1.86 -32.33 -6.84
C ALA A 311 1.88 -31.69 -8.24
N ASP A 312 0.84 -30.94 -8.61
CA ASP A 312 0.76 -30.22 -9.88
C ASP A 312 1.83 -29.13 -10.01
N ILE A 313 2.11 -28.38 -8.93
CA ILE A 313 3.17 -27.37 -8.90
C ILE A 313 4.55 -28.03 -9.09
N ALA A 314 4.78 -29.20 -8.49
CA ALA A 314 6.03 -29.94 -8.64
C ALA A 314 6.24 -30.50 -10.06
N LEU A 315 5.15 -30.91 -10.74
CA LEU A 315 5.20 -31.48 -12.09
C LEU A 315 5.25 -30.43 -13.22
N THR A 316 4.89 -29.18 -12.94
CA THR A 316 4.81 -28.12 -13.96
C THR A 316 6.20 -27.68 -14.41
N SER A 317 6.55 -27.96 -15.68
CA SER A 317 7.74 -27.42 -16.34
C SER A 317 7.57 -25.93 -16.63
N ARG A 318 8.59 -25.12 -16.36
CA ARG A 318 8.52 -23.65 -16.42
C ARG A 318 9.67 -23.05 -17.23
N PRO A 319 9.44 -21.99 -18.02
CA PRO A 319 10.51 -21.20 -18.63
C PRO A 319 11.43 -20.61 -17.55
N THR A 320 12.70 -20.41 -17.87
CA THR A 320 13.75 -19.95 -16.92
C THR A 320 13.46 -18.61 -16.23
N TYR A 321 12.63 -17.75 -16.83
CA TYR A 321 12.19 -16.48 -16.25
C TYR A 321 11.03 -16.61 -15.26
N SER A 322 10.37 -17.77 -15.15
CA SER A 322 9.22 -18.01 -14.26
C SER A 322 9.62 -18.92 -13.11
N LYS A 323 9.71 -18.37 -11.90
CA LYS A 323 10.07 -19.14 -10.69
C LYS A 323 8.92 -19.95 -10.09
N GLY A 324 7.69 -19.76 -10.59
CA GLY A 324 6.48 -20.37 -10.02
C GLY A 324 6.15 -19.90 -8.60
N PRO A 325 5.05 -20.37 -8.00
CA PRO A 325 4.83 -20.24 -6.58
C PRO A 325 5.61 -21.30 -5.78
N PRO A 326 5.78 -21.09 -4.46
CA PRO A 326 6.15 -22.13 -3.50
C PRO A 326 5.41 -23.48 -3.67
N CYS A 327 6.17 -24.57 -3.71
CA CYS A 327 5.66 -25.95 -3.80
C CYS A 327 4.70 -26.34 -2.67
N ASN A 328 4.94 -25.90 -1.43
CA ASN A 328 4.09 -26.14 -0.26
C ASN A 328 3.24 -24.92 0.12
N VAL A 329 2.64 -24.26 -0.87
CA VAL A 329 1.69 -23.15 -0.67
C VAL A 329 0.52 -23.56 0.25
N GLY A 330 -0.09 -22.61 0.96
CA GLY A 330 -1.22 -22.89 1.87
C GLY A 330 -0.82 -23.54 3.21
N THR A 331 0.43 -23.96 3.37
CA THR A 331 0.96 -24.45 4.66
C THR A 331 1.40 -23.30 5.56
N THR A 332 1.20 -23.45 6.88
CA THR A 332 1.61 -22.48 7.91
C THR A 332 3.13 -22.29 7.99
N ALA A 333 3.91 -23.30 7.60
CA ALA A 333 5.36 -23.37 7.77
C ALA A 333 6.18 -22.35 6.95
N ARG A 334 5.64 -21.76 5.87
CA ARG A 334 6.43 -20.95 4.91
C ARG A 334 6.26 -19.43 5.00
N GLY A 335 5.45 -18.94 5.94
CA GLY A 335 5.25 -17.50 6.16
C GLY A 335 4.54 -16.78 5.00
N LYS A 336 4.74 -15.46 4.89
CA LYS A 336 3.95 -14.58 4.01
C LYS A 336 4.42 -14.66 2.54
N LEU A 337 3.52 -15.09 1.64
CA LEU A 337 3.77 -15.06 0.19
C LEU A 337 3.90 -13.63 -0.36
N LYS A 338 4.86 -13.43 -1.28
CA LYS A 338 5.10 -12.19 -2.02
C LYS A 338 4.13 -12.04 -3.20
N ALA A 339 3.98 -10.82 -3.71
CA ALA A 339 3.09 -10.51 -4.83
C ALA A 339 3.36 -11.37 -6.08
N ASP A 340 4.63 -11.62 -6.40
CA ASP A 340 5.02 -12.44 -7.56
C ASP A 340 4.63 -13.92 -7.42
N HIS A 341 4.66 -14.48 -6.19
CA HIS A 341 4.16 -15.83 -5.93
C HIS A 341 2.65 -15.93 -6.17
N TRP A 342 1.89 -14.90 -5.75
CA TRP A 342 0.45 -14.84 -6.02
C TRP A 342 0.15 -14.66 -7.51
N LYS A 343 0.93 -13.85 -8.23
CA LYS A 343 0.84 -13.74 -9.70
C LYS A 343 1.01 -15.11 -10.35
N ALA A 344 2.12 -15.81 -10.06
CA ALA A 344 2.40 -17.13 -10.63
C ALA A 344 1.30 -18.16 -10.29
N MET A 345 0.76 -18.11 -9.07
CA MET A 345 -0.32 -19.00 -8.62
C MET A 345 -1.59 -18.87 -9.46
N ILE A 346 -2.06 -17.64 -9.70
CA ILE A 346 -3.34 -17.41 -10.38
C ILE A 346 -3.21 -17.42 -11.91
N GLU A 347 -2.02 -17.16 -12.45
CA GLU A 347 -1.77 -17.12 -13.89
C GLU A 347 -1.80 -18.52 -14.52
N PHE A 348 -1.50 -19.57 -13.74
CA PHE A 348 -1.48 -20.94 -14.23
C PHE A 348 -1.91 -22.00 -13.19
N GLU A 349 -1.18 -22.11 -12.08
CA GLU A 349 -1.20 -23.31 -11.22
C GLU A 349 -2.59 -23.59 -10.61
N LEU A 350 -3.18 -22.62 -9.92
CA LEU A 350 -4.44 -22.79 -9.20
C LEU A 350 -5.64 -23.03 -10.13
N PRO A 351 -5.88 -22.22 -11.20
CA PRO A 351 -6.97 -22.49 -12.13
C PRO A 351 -6.83 -23.85 -12.84
N VAL A 352 -5.61 -24.22 -13.27
CA VAL A 352 -5.36 -25.47 -14.00
C VAL A 352 -5.55 -26.67 -13.09
N SER A 353 -5.02 -26.65 -11.86
CA SER A 353 -5.18 -27.75 -10.91
C SER A 353 -6.64 -27.96 -10.51
N MET A 354 -7.39 -26.87 -10.24
CA MET A 354 -8.83 -26.94 -9.97
C MET A 354 -9.62 -27.55 -11.13
N LEU A 355 -9.37 -27.11 -12.38
CA LEU A 355 -10.04 -27.68 -13.55
C LEU A 355 -9.69 -29.16 -13.76
N LYS A 356 -8.41 -29.54 -13.58
CA LYS A 356 -7.96 -30.94 -13.64
C LYS A 356 -8.62 -31.80 -12.56
N ARG A 357 -8.83 -31.29 -11.34
CA ARG A 357 -9.38 -32.08 -10.23
C ARG A 357 -10.91 -32.16 -10.26
N TRP A 358 -11.60 -31.07 -10.59
CA TRP A 358 -13.05 -30.95 -10.38
C TRP A 358 -13.91 -30.95 -11.66
N CYS A 359 -13.34 -30.69 -12.84
CA CYS A 359 -14.12 -30.57 -14.09
C CYS A 359 -14.01 -31.79 -15.03
N ARG A 360 -13.39 -32.90 -14.60
CA ARG A 360 -13.12 -34.08 -15.44
C ARG A 360 -14.30 -35.03 -15.71
N SER A 361 -15.36 -35.02 -14.90
CA SER A 361 -16.46 -36.00 -15.05
C SER A 361 -17.67 -35.44 -15.82
N THR A 362 -18.33 -36.31 -16.59
CA THR A 362 -19.62 -36.08 -17.26
C THR A 362 -20.81 -36.70 -16.49
N THR A 363 -20.57 -37.36 -15.35
CA THR A 363 -21.63 -37.95 -14.52
C THR A 363 -22.57 -36.92 -13.90
N PRO A 364 -23.83 -37.29 -13.57
CA PRO A 364 -24.78 -36.41 -12.90
C PRO A 364 -24.20 -35.75 -11.64
N LEU A 365 -24.48 -34.46 -11.49
CA LEU A 365 -23.83 -33.59 -10.53
C LEU A 365 -24.46 -33.74 -9.14
N ARG A 366 -23.62 -33.93 -8.12
CA ARG A 366 -24.03 -33.75 -6.72
C ARG A 366 -23.88 -32.27 -6.35
N PRO A 367 -24.63 -31.72 -5.38
CA PRO A 367 -24.54 -30.31 -5.00
C PRO A 367 -23.12 -29.83 -4.61
N ARG A 368 -22.28 -30.73 -4.07
CA ARG A 368 -20.86 -30.44 -3.77
C ARG A 368 -20.01 -30.30 -5.03
N ASP A 369 -20.33 -31.05 -6.08
CA ASP A 369 -19.63 -31.01 -7.37
C ASP A 369 -19.98 -29.71 -8.12
N ASP A 370 -21.21 -29.19 -7.97
CA ASP A 370 -21.61 -27.86 -8.48
C ASP A 370 -20.84 -26.73 -7.79
N ALA A 371 -20.77 -26.73 -6.46
CA ALA A 371 -20.01 -25.74 -5.70
C ALA A 371 -18.51 -25.72 -6.06
N ARG A 372 -17.92 -26.90 -6.33
CA ARG A 372 -16.54 -27.04 -6.84
C ARG A 372 -16.39 -26.47 -8.25
N ARG A 373 -17.30 -26.76 -9.17
CA ARG A 373 -17.27 -26.21 -10.54
C ARG A 373 -17.43 -24.69 -10.56
N GLU A 374 -18.35 -24.14 -9.78
CA GLU A 374 -18.52 -22.69 -9.65
C GLU A 374 -17.29 -22.02 -9.03
N LEU A 375 -16.63 -22.64 -8.05
CA LEU A 375 -15.37 -22.14 -7.48
C LEU A 375 -14.21 -22.21 -8.49
N ALA A 376 -14.08 -23.29 -9.28
CA ALA A 376 -13.11 -23.37 -10.37
C ALA A 376 -13.37 -22.32 -11.46
N HIS A 377 -14.64 -22.12 -11.84
CA HIS A 377 -15.04 -21.11 -12.81
C HIS A 377 -14.78 -19.68 -12.31
N SER A 378 -15.10 -19.37 -11.05
CA SER A 378 -14.74 -18.12 -10.36
C SER A 378 -13.23 -17.85 -10.41
N THR A 379 -12.44 -18.88 -10.10
CA THR A 379 -10.96 -18.83 -10.16
C THR A 379 -10.45 -18.56 -11.57
N MET A 380 -11.04 -19.20 -12.59
CA MET A 380 -10.71 -18.97 -13.99
C MET A 380 -11.11 -17.56 -14.47
N LEU A 381 -12.23 -17.01 -14.01
CA LEU A 381 -12.61 -15.62 -14.30
C LEU A 381 -11.57 -14.63 -13.74
N LEU A 382 -11.10 -14.84 -12.50
CA LEU A 382 -10.02 -14.03 -11.93
C LEU A 382 -8.72 -14.16 -12.72
N ALA A 383 -8.33 -15.39 -13.09
CA ALA A 383 -7.12 -15.66 -13.88
C ALA A 383 -7.18 -14.98 -15.26
N CYS A 384 -8.31 -15.09 -15.96
CA CYS A 384 -8.53 -14.44 -17.25
C CYS A 384 -8.50 -12.92 -17.14
N ALA A 385 -9.10 -12.33 -16.09
CA ALA A 385 -8.99 -10.89 -15.86
C ALA A 385 -7.54 -10.46 -15.60
N ILE A 386 -6.81 -11.18 -14.73
CA ILE A 386 -5.41 -10.88 -14.43
C ILE A 386 -4.53 -11.00 -15.68
N ARG A 387 -4.75 -12.03 -16.52
CA ARG A 387 -4.04 -12.20 -17.79
C ARG A 387 -4.22 -11.01 -18.74
N GLN A 388 -5.40 -10.38 -18.76
CA GLN A 388 -5.62 -9.15 -19.55
C GLN A 388 -4.91 -7.94 -18.93
N ALA A 389 -4.99 -7.77 -17.60
CA ALA A 389 -4.33 -6.68 -16.90
C ALA A 389 -2.80 -6.74 -17.03
N THR A 390 -2.23 -7.95 -16.99
CA THR A 390 -0.79 -8.20 -17.19
C THR A 390 -0.42 -8.45 -18.65
N SER A 391 -1.23 -8.03 -19.61
CA SER A 391 -0.82 -8.03 -21.02
C SER A 391 0.24 -6.96 -21.27
N TYR A 392 1.27 -7.28 -22.07
CA TYR A 392 2.23 -6.29 -22.59
C TYR A 392 1.63 -5.36 -23.66
N ARG A 393 0.36 -5.56 -24.02
CA ARG A 393 -0.39 -4.74 -24.96
C ARG A 393 -1.66 -4.23 -24.29
N THR A 394 -2.19 -3.13 -24.80
CA THR A 394 -3.48 -2.62 -24.35
C THR A 394 -4.26 -2.04 -25.52
N SER A 395 -5.57 -2.27 -25.50
CA SER A 395 -6.54 -1.76 -26.45
C SER A 395 -7.92 -1.72 -25.78
N GLN A 396 -8.91 -1.14 -26.46
CA GLN A 396 -10.31 -1.17 -25.99
C GLN A 396 -10.79 -2.60 -25.75
N GLU A 397 -10.34 -3.57 -26.57
CA GLU A 397 -10.67 -4.98 -26.39
C GLU A 397 -10.05 -5.58 -25.12
N HIS A 398 -8.80 -5.23 -24.78
CA HIS A 398 -8.20 -5.65 -23.50
C HIS A 398 -8.99 -5.11 -22.30
N GLN A 399 -9.43 -3.83 -22.33
CA GLN A 399 -10.30 -3.25 -21.30
C GLN A 399 -11.65 -4.00 -21.24
N ARG A 400 -12.30 -4.21 -22.39
CA ARG A 400 -13.61 -4.88 -22.46
C ARG A 400 -13.56 -6.29 -21.86
N ILE A 401 -12.56 -7.10 -22.26
CA ILE A 401 -12.38 -8.46 -21.74
C ILE A 401 -11.99 -8.43 -20.26
N TYR A 402 -11.09 -7.52 -19.84
CA TYR A 402 -10.71 -7.33 -18.43
C TYR A 402 -11.94 -7.05 -17.56
N THR A 403 -12.70 -6.02 -17.90
CA THR A 403 -13.86 -5.56 -17.11
C THR A 403 -14.97 -6.61 -17.10
N ALA A 404 -15.19 -7.32 -18.22
CA ALA A 404 -16.16 -8.41 -18.29
C ALA A 404 -15.80 -9.57 -17.35
N HIS A 405 -14.55 -10.06 -17.38
CA HIS A 405 -14.11 -11.12 -16.49
C HIS A 405 -14.03 -10.68 -15.03
N MET A 406 -13.55 -9.47 -14.75
CA MET A 406 -13.50 -8.93 -13.38
C MET A 406 -14.90 -8.80 -12.79
N ARG A 407 -15.88 -8.25 -13.55
CA ARG A 407 -17.28 -8.20 -13.11
C ARG A 407 -17.85 -9.59 -12.90
N GLY A 408 -17.65 -10.53 -13.82
CA GLY A 408 -18.09 -11.92 -13.68
C GLY A 408 -17.50 -12.62 -12.45
N TYR A 409 -16.21 -12.40 -12.17
CA TYR A 409 -15.55 -12.87 -10.96
C TYR A 409 -16.23 -12.31 -9.70
N LEU A 410 -16.47 -11.00 -9.63
CA LEU A 410 -17.14 -10.40 -8.47
C LEU A 410 -18.60 -10.88 -8.30
N SER A 411 -19.35 -11.05 -9.40
CA SER A 411 -20.66 -11.70 -9.38
C SER A 411 -20.58 -13.13 -8.83
N SER A 412 -19.55 -13.90 -9.21
CA SER A 412 -19.37 -15.27 -8.73
C SER A 412 -19.04 -15.34 -7.23
N ILE A 413 -18.27 -14.39 -6.69
CA ILE A 413 -18.04 -14.27 -5.24
C ILE A 413 -19.36 -14.05 -4.51
N LEU A 414 -20.17 -13.08 -4.96
CA LEU A 414 -21.45 -12.74 -4.32
C LEU A 414 -22.44 -13.90 -4.34
N ARG A 415 -22.38 -14.79 -5.35
CA ARG A 415 -23.14 -16.06 -5.37
C ARG A 415 -22.55 -17.14 -4.47
N LEU A 416 -21.22 -17.31 -4.46
CA LEU A 416 -20.52 -18.35 -3.70
C LEU A 416 -20.45 -18.07 -2.19
N ARG A 417 -20.49 -16.80 -1.80
CA ARG A 417 -20.38 -16.31 -0.41
C ARG A 417 -21.36 -15.15 -0.19
N PRO A 418 -22.69 -15.38 -0.25
CA PRO A 418 -23.70 -14.32 -0.10
C PRO A 418 -23.66 -13.65 1.29
N GLU A 419 -23.05 -14.32 2.29
CA GLU A 419 -22.82 -13.77 3.63
C GLU A 419 -21.71 -12.72 3.70
N ARG A 420 -20.99 -12.47 2.59
CA ARG A 420 -19.80 -11.58 2.55
C ARG A 420 -19.99 -10.40 1.62
N SER A 421 -19.71 -9.21 2.14
CA SER A 421 -19.54 -8.02 1.31
C SER A 421 -18.21 -8.03 0.57
N LEU A 422 -18.19 -7.38 -0.59
CA LEU A 422 -16.96 -7.05 -1.31
C LEU A 422 -16.07 -6.11 -0.48
N ARG A 423 -14.80 -6.04 -0.88
CA ARG A 423 -13.75 -5.26 -0.22
C ARG A 423 -13.35 -4.08 -1.09
N PRO A 424 -12.76 -3.00 -0.55
CA PRO A 424 -12.28 -1.87 -1.34
C PRO A 424 -11.41 -2.28 -2.54
N ASN A 425 -10.57 -3.31 -2.40
CA ASN A 425 -9.73 -3.81 -3.51
C ASN A 425 -10.56 -4.39 -4.67
N HIS A 426 -11.67 -5.09 -4.38
CA HIS A 426 -12.59 -5.62 -5.39
C HIS A 426 -13.25 -4.50 -6.19
N HIS A 427 -13.73 -3.46 -5.50
CA HIS A 427 -14.28 -2.27 -6.17
C HIS A 427 -13.20 -1.52 -6.97
N ASN A 428 -12.01 -1.31 -6.39
CA ASN A 428 -10.90 -0.66 -7.07
C ASN A 428 -10.42 -1.44 -8.32
N ALA A 429 -10.56 -2.77 -8.33
CA ALA A 429 -10.28 -3.60 -9.50
C ALA A 429 -11.21 -3.29 -10.69
N LEU A 430 -12.45 -2.86 -10.47
CA LEU A 430 -13.34 -2.48 -11.57
C LEU A 430 -12.86 -1.19 -12.29
N HIS A 431 -12.16 -0.29 -11.59
CA HIS A 431 -11.57 0.91 -12.21
C HIS A 431 -10.29 0.65 -13.00
N LEU A 432 -9.65 -0.53 -12.87
CA LEU A 432 -8.38 -0.83 -13.54
C LEU A 432 -8.50 -0.85 -15.06
N GLY A 433 -9.67 -1.18 -15.62
CA GLY A 433 -9.89 -1.16 -17.07
C GLY A 433 -9.59 0.22 -17.70
N ASP A 434 -9.99 1.28 -17.01
CA ASP A 434 -9.78 2.66 -17.48
C ASP A 434 -8.31 3.09 -17.34
N PHE A 435 -7.61 2.59 -16.32
CA PHE A 435 -6.17 2.80 -16.15
C PHE A 435 -5.34 2.09 -17.20
N LEU A 436 -5.72 0.86 -17.59
CA LEU A 436 -5.11 0.16 -18.72
C LEU A 436 -5.18 1.02 -19.99
N LEU A 437 -6.37 1.49 -20.39
CA LEU A 437 -6.49 2.35 -21.58
C LEU A 437 -5.69 3.65 -21.49
N ARG A 438 -5.62 4.25 -20.30
CA ARG A 438 -5.04 5.59 -20.11
C ARG A 438 -3.52 5.59 -19.97
N PHE A 439 -2.95 4.55 -19.37
CA PHE A 439 -1.51 4.48 -19.03
C PHE A 439 -0.78 3.32 -19.72
N GLY A 440 -1.52 2.49 -20.47
CA GLY A 440 -1.00 1.30 -21.11
C GLY A 440 -0.78 0.16 -20.11
N PRO A 441 0.09 -0.82 -20.47
CA PRO A 441 0.36 -2.00 -19.67
C PRO A 441 0.79 -1.69 -18.23
N VAL A 442 0.32 -2.50 -17.27
CA VAL A 442 0.65 -2.37 -15.83
C VAL A 442 2.14 -2.31 -15.54
N TYR A 443 2.97 -2.94 -16.38
CA TYR A 443 4.43 -2.90 -16.31
C TYR A 443 5.00 -1.47 -16.31
N GLY A 444 4.29 -0.51 -16.91
CA GLY A 444 4.65 0.90 -16.97
C GLY A 444 4.18 1.73 -15.77
N TRP A 445 3.52 1.12 -14.78
CA TRP A 445 2.96 1.84 -13.62
C TRP A 445 2.75 1.00 -12.34
N TRP A 446 3.27 -0.22 -12.25
CA TRP A 446 3.18 -1.06 -11.04
C TRP A 446 4.30 -0.82 -10.00
N MET A 447 4.09 -1.27 -8.76
CA MET A 447 5.01 -1.00 -7.64
C MET A 447 6.29 -1.86 -7.56
N PHE A 448 6.39 -3.00 -8.27
CA PHE A 448 7.54 -3.92 -8.17
C PHE A 448 8.94 -3.26 -8.27
N PRO A 449 9.21 -2.31 -9.19
CA PRO A 449 10.52 -1.67 -9.27
C PRO A 449 10.82 -0.79 -8.05
N PHE A 450 9.81 -0.13 -7.50
CA PHE A 450 9.95 0.75 -6.34
C PHE A 450 10.15 -0.06 -5.06
N GLU A 451 9.42 -1.15 -4.86
CA GLU A 451 9.63 -2.07 -3.72
C GLU A 451 11.05 -2.62 -3.68
N ARG A 452 11.64 -2.97 -4.84
CA ARG A 452 13.03 -3.43 -4.91
C ARG A 452 14.01 -2.38 -4.39
N ILE A 453 13.82 -1.12 -4.75
CA ILE A 453 14.66 -0.02 -4.28
C ILE A 453 14.42 0.27 -2.79
N ILE A 454 13.16 0.23 -2.33
CA ILE A 454 12.85 0.37 -0.90
C ILE A 454 13.55 -0.74 -0.10
N GLY A 455 13.55 -1.99 -0.57
CA GLY A 455 14.26 -3.09 0.06
C GLY A 455 15.79 -2.90 0.11
N ILE A 456 16.40 -2.34 -0.94
CA ILE A 456 17.83 -1.98 -0.95
C ILE A 456 18.12 -0.86 0.07
N LEU A 457 17.28 0.18 0.11
CA LEU A 457 17.42 1.28 1.07
C LEU A 457 17.25 0.79 2.52
N GLN A 458 16.33 -0.13 2.78
CA GLN A 458 16.14 -0.76 4.09
C GLN A 458 17.31 -1.62 4.55
N GLN A 459 18.12 -2.14 3.61
CA GLN A 459 19.36 -2.89 3.91
C GLN A 459 20.57 -1.97 4.14
N THR A 460 20.45 -0.67 3.88
CA THR A 460 21.53 0.29 4.12
C THR A 460 21.70 0.48 5.63
N VAL A 461 22.90 0.21 6.15
CA VAL A 461 23.22 0.45 7.56
C VAL A 461 23.13 1.95 7.84
N THR A 462 22.25 2.34 8.75
CA THR A 462 22.15 3.73 9.24
C THR A 462 22.44 3.74 10.74
N ASN A 463 23.07 4.80 11.22
CA ASN A 463 23.40 4.97 12.64
C ASN A 463 22.18 5.35 13.53
N GLY A 464 20.99 5.46 12.92
CA GLY A 464 19.72 5.82 13.58
C GLY A 464 19.64 7.25 14.10
N LYS A 465 20.63 8.12 13.84
CA LYS A 465 20.76 9.46 14.43
C LYS A 465 20.69 10.54 13.37
N LEU A 466 19.64 11.35 13.41
CA LEU A 466 19.49 12.50 12.50
C LEU A 466 20.68 13.46 12.65
N GLY A 467 21.31 13.86 11.55
CA GLY A 467 22.36 14.90 11.54
C GLY A 467 23.69 14.53 12.20
N LYS A 468 23.90 13.25 12.56
CA LYS A 468 25.21 12.73 12.97
C LYS A 468 25.66 11.72 11.91
N HIS A 469 26.92 11.82 11.47
CA HIS A 469 27.53 10.85 10.58
C HIS A 469 28.31 9.82 11.41
#